data_AF-A0A3B8JXA7-F1
#
_entry.id   AF-A0A3B8JXA7-F1
#
_cell.length_a   1.000
_cell.length_b   1.000
_cell.length_c   1.000
_cell.angle_alpha   90.00
_cell.angle_beta   90.00
_cell.angle_gamma   90.00
#
_symmetry.space_group_name_H-M   'P 1'
#
loop_
_entity.id
_entity.type
_entity.pdbx_description
1 polymer ?
#
loop_
_entity_poly.entity_id
_entity_poly.type
_entity_poly.pdbx_seq_one_letter_code
_entity_poly.pdbx_strand_id
1 'polypeptide(L)' 'DFGKRKAFPMRVQHFFASINKAIAELNWKPEYDLISGLKDSFQNDFLASGRDKSEVDFSVDDEILKAV' A
#
# COMPACT_ATOMS: atom_id res chain seq x y z
N ASP A 1 -13.64 16.31 15.55
CA ASP A 1 -13.42 15.57 14.30
C ASP A 1 -11.96 15.78 13.90
N PHE A 2 -11.14 14.72 13.86
CA PHE A 2 -9.70 14.82 13.55
C PHE A 2 -9.39 14.80 12.05
N GLY A 3 -10.41 14.74 11.17
CA GLY A 3 -10.23 14.84 9.72
C GLY A 3 -9.14 13.89 9.18
N LYS A 4 -8.30 14.41 8.26
CA LYS A 4 -7.20 13.69 7.58
C LYS A 4 -6.02 13.29 8.49
N ARG A 5 -5.99 13.69 9.76
CA ARG A 5 -4.89 13.43 10.71
C ARG A 5 -5.13 12.19 11.60
N LYS A 6 -5.92 11.23 11.11
CA LYS A 6 -6.16 9.97 11.82
C LYS A 6 -4.93 9.08 11.65
N ALA A 7 -4.35 8.63 12.78
CA ALA A 7 -3.22 7.71 12.76
C ALA A 7 -3.53 6.46 11.93
N PHE A 8 -2.54 5.99 11.17
CA PHE A 8 -2.68 4.77 10.38
C PHE A 8 -2.95 3.58 11.33
N PRO A 9 -4.04 2.83 11.15
CA PRO A 9 -4.36 1.71 12.03
C PRO A 9 -3.39 0.56 11.75
N MET A 10 -2.47 0.31 12.67
CA MET A 10 -1.59 -0.86 12.62
C MET A 10 -2.43 -2.12 12.78
N ARG A 11 -2.53 -2.92 11.72
CA ARG A 11 -3.19 -4.22 11.74
C ARG A 11 -2.15 -5.33 11.94
N VAL A 12 -2.21 -5.96 13.09
CA VAL A 12 -1.34 -7.10 13.48
C VAL A 12 -1.76 -8.44 12.85
N GLN A 13 -2.90 -8.48 12.15
CA GLN A 13 -3.44 -9.72 11.62
C GLN A 13 -2.92 -10.02 10.22
N HIS A 14 -2.40 -11.24 10.06
CA HIS A 14 -2.04 -11.78 8.75
C HIS A 14 -3.29 -12.27 8.03
N PHE A 15 -3.41 -11.94 6.74
CA PHE A 15 -4.47 -12.45 5.88
C PHE A 15 -3.90 -13.49 4.93
N PHE A 16 -4.49 -14.68 4.93
CA PHE A 16 -4.19 -15.75 3.97
C PHE A 16 -5.48 -16.12 3.25
N ALA A 17 -5.45 -16.09 1.92
CA ALA A 17 -6.56 -16.50 1.08
C ALA A 17 -6.23 -17.85 0.42
N SER A 18 -7.07 -18.86 0.66
CA SER A 18 -6.99 -20.10 -0.11
C SER A 18 -7.54 -19.86 -1.52
N ILE A 19 -6.79 -20.28 -2.53
CA ILE A 19 -7.14 -20.09 -3.94
C ILE A 19 -7.76 -21.35 -4.60
N ASN A 20 -7.91 -22.43 -3.84
CA ASN A 20 -8.30 -23.74 -4.39
C ASN A 20 -9.64 -23.70 -5.13
N LYS A 21 -10.62 -22.94 -4.62
CA LYS A 21 -11.93 -22.82 -5.25
C LYS A 21 -11.86 -22.11 -6.60
N ALA A 22 -11.06 -21.04 -6.71
CA ALA A 22 -10.88 -20.31 -7.95
C ALA A 22 -10.21 -21.18 -9.03
N ILE A 23 -9.21 -21.97 -8.63
CA ILE A 23 -8.55 -22.92 -9.54
C ILE A 23 -9.57 -23.96 -10.06
N ALA A 24 -10.39 -24.52 -9.18
CA ALA A 24 -11.34 -25.58 -9.54
C ALA A 24 -12.51 -25.09 -10.40
N GLU A 25 -13.07 -23.92 -10.11
CA GLU A 25 -14.33 -23.46 -10.71
C GLU A 25 -14.11 -22.49 -11.88
N LEU A 26 -12.99 -21.77 -11.91
CA LEU A 26 -12.78 -20.67 -12.87
C LEU A 26 -11.70 -20.97 -13.91
N ASN A 27 -11.08 -22.16 -13.87
CA ASN A 27 -9.89 -22.47 -14.67
C ASN A 27 -8.80 -21.39 -14.50
N TRP A 28 -8.70 -20.83 -13.29
CA TRP A 28 -7.83 -19.71 -12.97
C TRP A 28 -6.54 -20.19 -12.32
N LYS A 29 -5.44 -19.47 -12.56
CA LYS A 29 -4.18 -19.66 -11.84
C LYS A 29 -3.49 -18.30 -11.64
N PRO A 30 -2.63 -18.13 -10.63
CA PRO A 30 -1.80 -16.94 -10.50
C PRO A 30 -0.84 -16.81 -11.69
N GLU A 31 -0.73 -15.60 -12.24
CA GLU A 31 0.17 -15.30 -13.38
C GLU A 31 1.29 -14.32 -13.03
N TYR A 32 1.19 -13.67 -11.87
CA TYR A 32 2.13 -12.65 -11.43
C TYR A 32 2.82 -13.06 -10.13
N ASP A 33 4.07 -12.66 -10.00
CA ASP A 33 4.85 -12.81 -8.77
C ASP A 33 5.03 -11.46 -8.08
N LEU A 34 5.46 -11.52 -6.82
CA LEU A 34 5.62 -10.32 -5.99
C LEU A 34 6.63 -9.33 -6.61
N ILE A 35 7.75 -9.81 -7.13
CA ILE A 35 8.84 -8.93 -7.57
C ILE A 35 8.44 -8.23 -8.87
N SER A 36 7.88 -8.96 -9.84
CA SER A 36 7.40 -8.36 -11.08
C SER A 36 6.25 -7.40 -10.82
N GLY A 37 5.27 -7.76 -9.98
CA GLY A 37 4.14 -6.90 -9.62
C GLY A 37 4.56 -5.61 -8.91
N LEU A 38 5.54 -5.68 -7.98
CA LEU A 38 6.05 -4.47 -7.33
C LEU A 38 6.78 -3.54 -8.29
N LYS A 39 7.54 -4.08 -9.25
CA LYS A 39 8.21 -3.27 -10.29
C LYS A 39 7.18 -2.61 -11.20
N ASP A 40 6.18 -3.36 -11.64
CA ASP A 40 5.09 -2.85 -12.48
C ASP A 40 4.34 -1.71 -11.78
N SER A 41 3.88 -1.93 -10.55
CA SER A 41 3.15 -0.92 -9.79
C SER A 41 3.99 0.33 -9.51
N PHE A 42 5.30 0.17 -9.27
CA PHE A 42 6.18 1.33 -9.13
C PHE A 42 6.22 2.20 -10.39
N GLN A 43 6.34 1.58 -11.57
CA GLN A 43 6.42 2.31 -12.83
C GLN A 43 5.07 2.87 -13.28
N ASN A 44 4.03 2.04 -13.23
CA ASN A 44 2.75 2.32 -13.88
C ASN A 44 1.73 2.97 -12.94
N ASP A 45 1.90 2.85 -11.62
CA ASP A 45 1.03 3.51 -10.66
C ASP A 45 1.75 4.65 -9.93
N PHE A 46 2.85 4.34 -9.23
CA PHE A 46 3.50 5.31 -8.34
C PHE A 46 4.14 6.46 -9.12
N LEU A 47 5.02 6.18 -10.07
CA LEU A 47 5.66 7.21 -10.90
C LEU A 47 4.65 7.91 -11.82
N ALA A 48 3.75 7.15 -12.45
CA ALA A 48 2.72 7.71 -13.33
C ALA A 48 1.78 8.69 -12.61
N SER A 49 1.50 8.46 -11.32
CA SER A 49 0.69 9.37 -10.51
C SER A 49 1.42 10.65 -10.08
N GLY A 50 2.72 10.80 -10.34
CA GLY A 50 3.52 11.95 -9.92
C GLY A 50 3.75 12.04 -8.41
N ARG A 51 3.45 10.96 -7.68
CA ARG A 51 3.63 10.89 -6.22
C ARG A 51 5.09 10.96 -5.81
N ASP A 52 6.00 10.58 -6.70
CA ASP A 52 7.45 10.74 -6.55
C ASP A 52 7.90 12.21 -6.48
N LYS A 53 7.10 13.13 -7.04
CA LYS A 53 7.37 14.57 -7.08
C LYS A 53 6.49 15.36 -6.12
N SER A 54 5.59 14.70 -5.42
CA SER A 54 4.70 15.35 -4.48
C SER A 54 5.47 15.76 -3.24
N GLU A 55 5.26 16.99 -2.77
CA GLU A 55 5.77 17.41 -1.47
C GLU A 55 5.10 16.59 -0.38
N VAL A 56 5.91 16.04 0.52
CA VAL A 56 5.43 15.27 1.67
C VAL A 56 5.15 16.24 2.81
N ASP A 57 3.94 16.17 3.38
CA ASP A 57 3.56 16.96 4.55
C ASP A 57 4.14 16.33 5.82
N PHE A 58 5.22 16.94 6.33
CA PHE A 58 5.89 16.56 7.58
C PHE A 58 5.46 17.41 8.78
N SER A 59 4.35 18.14 8.70
CA SER A 59 3.92 19.05 9.78
C SER A 59 3.74 18.36 11.14
N VAL A 60 3.31 17.09 11.14
CA VAL A 60 3.17 16.28 12.36
C VAL A 60 4.55 15.93 12.94
N ASP A 61 5.50 15.55 12.10
CA ASP A 61 6.87 15.27 12.51
C ASP A 61 7.52 16.53 13.11
N ASP A 62 7.30 17.70 12.50
CA ASP A 62 7.77 18.99 13.01
C ASP A 62 7.16 19.32 14.39
N GLU A 63 5.89 18.99 14.62
CA GLU A 63 5.24 19.13 15.93
C GLU A 63 5.88 18.21 16.98
N ILE A 64 6.14 16.94 16.63
CA ILE A 64 6.78 15.95 17.50
C ILE A 64 8.20 16.40 17.88
N LEU A 65 8.99 16.84 16.90
CA LEU A 65 10.37 17.28 17.11
C LEU A 65 10.46 18.54 17.98
N LYS A 66 9.45 19.42 17.97
CA LYS A 66 9.37 20.61 18.84
C LYS A 66 8.98 20.29 20.28
N ALA A 67 8.34 19.14 20.52
CA ALA A 67 7.88 18.73 21.83
C ALA A 67 8.95 17.98 22.65
N VAL A 68 10.11 17.71 22.04
CA VAL A 68 11.31 17.11 22.65
C VAL A 68 12.32 18.20 22.98
#